data_AF-A0A1H1JYG6-F1
#
_entry.id   AF-A0A1H1JYG6-F1
#
_cell.length_a   1.000
_cell.length_b   1.000
_cell.length_c   1.000
_cell.angle_alpha   90.00
_cell.angle_beta   90.00
_cell.angle_gamma   90.00
#
_symmetry.space_group_name_H-M   'P 1'
#
loop_
_entity.id
_entity.type
_entity.pdbx_description
1 polymer ?
#
loop_
_entity_poly.entity_id
_entity_poly.type
_entity_poly.pdbx_seq_one_letter_code
_entity_poly.pdbx_strand_id
1 'polypeptide(L)'
;MGGADRGLAIANGTMTMLLCYSSMTPTFLVVGIGVHWLLRWKSSKDPWWKQVMTVYNRYADVYEPMPTAKFSARFKRPYGFDQDLPC
;
A
#
# COMPACT_ATOMS: atom_id res chain seq x y z
N MET A 1 10.04 1.90 -7.88
CA MET A 1 8.57 1.88 -7.69
C MET A 1 8.01 0.49 -7.36
N GLY A 2 8.83 -0.58 -7.31
CA GLY A 2 8.32 -1.96 -7.24
C GLY A 2 7.62 -2.41 -5.95
N GLY A 3 7.71 -1.68 -4.83
CA GLY A 3 7.09 -2.09 -3.56
C GLY A 3 5.55 -2.03 -3.58
N ALA A 4 5.00 -0.84 -3.85
CA ALA A 4 3.56 -0.59 -3.89
C ALA A 4 2.87 -1.36 -5.03
N ASP A 5 3.50 -1.42 -6.21
CA ASP A 5 2.98 -2.21 -7.33
C ASP A 5 2.93 -3.72 -6.99
N ARG A 6 3.96 -4.24 -6.31
CA ARG A 6 3.99 -5.63 -5.83
C ARG A 6 2.93 -5.85 -4.76
N GLY A 7 2.73 -4.91 -3.84
CA GLY A 7 1.70 -4.97 -2.81
C GLY A 7 0.29 -5.04 -3.40
N LEU A 8 -0.01 -4.19 -4.39
CA LEU A 8 -1.29 -4.20 -5.10
C LEU A 8 -1.51 -5.50 -5.88
N ALA A 9 -0.47 -6.04 -6.51
CA ALA A 9 -0.55 -7.33 -7.20
C ALA A 9 -0.86 -8.49 -6.23
N ILE A 10 -0.21 -8.52 -5.06
CA ILE A 10 -0.48 -9.51 -4.02
C ILE A 10 -1.91 -9.37 -3.51
N ALA A 11 -2.34 -8.16 -3.16
CA ALA A 11 -3.69 -7.89 -2.66
C ALA A 11 -4.78 -8.29 -3.67
N ASN A 12 -4.57 -8.00 -4.96
CA ASN A 12 -5.50 -8.42 -6.00
C ASN A 12 -5.55 -9.95 -6.14
N GLY A 13 -4.38 -10.61 -6.11
CA GLY A 13 -4.31 -12.07 -6.18
C GLY A 13 -4.98 -12.76 -4.99
N THR A 14 -4.72 -12.29 -3.77
CA THR A 14 -5.34 -12.84 -2.55
C THR A 14 -6.85 -12.62 -2.54
N MET A 15 -7.32 -11.40 -2.88
CA MET A 15 -8.74 -11.11 -2.94
C MET A 15 -9.46 -11.95 -4.02
N THR A 16 -8.85 -12.11 -5.20
CA THR A 16 -9.39 -12.96 -6.27
C THR A 16 -9.50 -14.41 -5.81
N MET A 17 -8.46 -14.95 -5.16
CA MET A 17 -8.46 -16.30 -4.62
C MET A 17 -9.54 -16.50 -3.55
N LEU A 18 -9.67 -15.55 -2.61
CA LEU A 18 -10.69 -15.58 -1.56
C LEU A 18 -12.11 -15.54 -2.13
N LEU A 19 -12.35 -14.72 -3.15
CA LEU A 19 -13.66 -14.64 -3.81
C LEU A 19 -14.00 -15.92 -4.57
N CYS A 20 -13.03 -16.51 -5.28
CA CYS A 20 -13.22 -17.79 -5.96
C CYS A 20 -13.52 -18.91 -4.96
N TYR A 21 -12.78 -18.93 -3.84
CA TYR A 21 -12.97 -19.92 -2.78
C TYR A 21 -14.33 -19.75 -2.09
N SER A 22 -14.66 -18.53 -1.66
CA SER A 22 -15.91 -18.24 -0.93
C SER A 22 -17.16 -18.49 -1.76
N SER A 23 -17.10 -18.20 -3.06
CA SER A 23 -18.24 -18.41 -3.97
C SER A 23 -18.27 -19.82 -4.57
N MET A 24 -17.21 -20.62 -4.37
CA MET A 24 -17.00 -21.91 -5.05
C MET A 24 -17.12 -21.81 -6.58
N THR A 25 -16.82 -20.64 -7.16
CA THR A 25 -16.90 -20.41 -8.61
C THR A 25 -15.63 -19.75 -9.15
N PRO A 26 -15.15 -20.17 -10.34
CA PRO A 26 -13.95 -19.59 -10.95
C PRO A 26 -14.22 -18.28 -11.70
N THR A 27 -15.46 -17.80 -11.74
CA THR A 27 -15.89 -16.61 -12.50
C THR A 27 -15.12 -15.35 -12.09
N PHE A 28 -14.77 -15.25 -10.80
CA PHE A 28 -13.98 -14.15 -10.27
C PHE A 28 -12.54 -14.11 -10.79
N LEU A 29 -12.01 -15.18 -11.38
CA LEU A 29 -10.70 -15.15 -12.05
C LEU A 29 -10.68 -14.16 -13.21
N VAL A 30 -11.76 -14.10 -14.01
CA VAL A 30 -11.85 -13.16 -15.14
C VAL A 30 -11.80 -11.72 -14.64
N VAL A 31 -12.53 -11.43 -13.55
CA VAL A 31 -12.52 -10.12 -12.90
C VAL A 31 -11.13 -9.81 -12.35
N GLY A 32 -10.50 -10.75 -11.64
CA GLY A 32 -9.16 -10.60 -11.07
C GLY A 32 -8.10 -10.34 -12.12
N ILE A 33 -8.14 -11.03 -13.26
CA ILE A 33 -7.25 -10.79 -14.42
C ILE A 33 -7.48 -9.39 -15.00
N GLY A 34 -8.74 -8.99 -15.17
CA GLY A 34 -9.11 -7.67 -15.68
C GLY A 34 -8.58 -6.54 -14.79
N VAL A 35 -8.78 -6.65 -13.46
CA VAL A 35 -8.26 -5.68 -12.49
C VAL A 35 -6.72 -5.67 -12.51
N HIS A 36 -6.08 -6.84 -12.58
CA HIS A 36 -4.63 -6.92 -12.63
C HIS A 36 -4.06 -6.22 -13.88
N TRP A 37 -4.69 -6.40 -15.04
CA TRP A 37 -4.28 -5.75 -16.27
C TRP A 37 -4.50 -4.23 -16.23
N LEU A 38 -5.63 -3.78 -15.65
CA LEU A 38 -5.91 -2.36 -15.45
C LEU A 38 -4.87 -1.70 -14.55
N LEU A 39 -4.54 -2.32 -13.41
CA LEU A 39 -3.51 -1.83 -12.49
C LEU A 39 -2.15 -1.75 -13.18
N ARG A 40 -1.77 -2.78 -13.94
CA ARG A 40 -0.53 -2.78 -14.74
C ARG A 40 -0.51 -1.66 -15.77
N TRP A 41 -1.63 -1.43 -16.45
CA TRP A 41 -1.76 -0.36 -17.44
C TRP A 41 -1.60 1.01 -16.80
N LYS A 42 -2.30 1.26 -15.67
CA LYS A 42 -2.16 2.51 -14.90
C LYS A 42 -0.73 2.74 -14.44
N SER A 43 -0.09 1.76 -13.83
CA SER A 43 1.32 1.87 -13.40
C SER A 43 2.29 2.08 -14.55
N SER A 44 1.95 1.68 -15.78
CA SER A 44 2.80 1.88 -16.96
C SER A 44 2.60 3.25 -17.64
N LYS A 45 1.34 3.66 -17.82
CA LYS A 45 0.95 4.75 -18.73
C LYS A 45 0.53 6.04 -18.03
N ASP A 46 0.02 5.98 -16.80
CA ASP A 46 -0.54 7.14 -16.10
C ASP A 46 0.55 7.83 -15.23
N PRO A 47 0.97 9.06 -15.57
CA PRO A 47 1.99 9.79 -14.82
C PRO A 47 1.50 10.23 -13.43
N TRP A 48 0.22 10.51 -13.26
CA TRP A 48 -0.36 10.89 -11.97
C TRP A 48 -0.40 9.68 -11.03
N TRP A 49 -0.82 8.53 -11.55
CA TRP A 49 -0.81 7.28 -10.78
C TRP A 49 0.59 6.93 -10.27
N LYS A 50 1.63 7.11 -11.10
CA LYS A 50 3.03 6.91 -10.69
C LYS A 50 3.46 7.84 -9.55
N GLN A 51 3.04 9.10 -9.56
CA GLN A 51 3.33 10.04 -8.47
C GLN A 51 2.70 9.55 -7.16
N VAL A 52 1.42 9.17 -7.19
CA VAL A 52 0.71 8.61 -6.03
C VAL A 52 1.43 7.36 -5.51
N MET A 53 1.77 6.41 -6.39
CA MET A 53 2.50 5.19 -6.01
C MET A 53 3.89 5.48 -5.45
N THR A 54 4.56 6.56 -5.88
CA THR A 54 5.85 6.98 -5.33
C THR A 54 5.71 7.49 -3.90
N VAL A 55 4.67 8.29 -3.65
CA VAL A 55 4.32 8.77 -2.32
C VAL A 55 3.97 7.60 -1.39
N TYR A 56 3.16 6.65 -1.86
CA TYR A 56 2.82 5.45 -1.08
C TYR A 56 4.04 4.56 -0.80
N ASN A 57 4.89 4.30 -1.79
CA ASN A 57 6.15 3.58 -1.56
C ASN A 57 7.00 4.24 -0.47
N ARG A 58 7.09 5.57 -0.48
CA ARG A 58 7.87 6.33 0.51
C ARG A 58 7.35 6.16 1.94
N TYR A 59 6.04 5.97 2.13
CA TYR A 59 5.46 5.76 3.48
C TYR A 59 5.30 4.28 3.83
N ALA A 60 5.25 3.38 2.87
CA ALA A 60 5.19 1.94 3.14
C ALA A 60 6.44 1.44 3.88
N ASP A 61 7.60 2.05 3.61
CA ASP A 61 8.84 1.79 4.34
C ASP A 61 8.90 2.49 5.71
N VAL A 62 7.96 3.40 6.01
CA VAL A 62 7.84 4.10 7.29
C VAL A 62 6.69 3.48 8.09
N TYR A 63 6.88 2.22 8.48
CA TYR A 63 6.05 1.60 9.51
C TYR A 63 6.74 1.85 10.86
N GLU A 64 6.22 2.79 11.66
CA GLU A 64 6.61 3.01 13.06
C GLU A 64 5.53 2.40 13.98
N PRO A 65 5.57 1.08 14.27
CA PRO A 65 4.56 0.40 15.07
C PRO A 65 4.64 0.67 16.57
N MET A 66 5.67 1.35 17.05
CA MET A 66 6.00 1.39 18.46
C MET A 66 6.22 2.83 18.94
N PRO A 67 5.66 3.23 20.11
CA PRO A 67 5.93 4.53 20.73
C PRO A 67 7.42 4.76 21.07
N THR A 68 8.23 3.71 20.98
CA THR A 68 9.68 3.71 21.27
C THR A 68 10.56 3.92 20.04
N ALA A 69 9.99 3.91 18.82
CA ALA A 69 10.76 4.18 17.62
C ALA A 69 11.05 5.69 17.54
N LYS A 70 12.29 6.06 17.19
CA LYS A 70 12.69 7.46 16.99
C LYS A 70 11.80 8.07 15.91
N PHE A 71 10.77 8.82 16.33
CA PHE A 71 9.82 9.46 15.42
C PHE A 71 10.58 10.16 14.30
N SER A 72 10.22 9.85 13.04
CA SER A 72 10.67 10.68 11.92
C SER A 72 10.36 12.15 12.24
N ALA A 73 11.22 13.08 11.82
CA ALA A 73 11.11 14.51 12.16
C ALA A 73 9.73 15.12 11.84
N ARG A 74 8.94 14.46 10.98
CA ARG A 74 7.58 14.84 10.62
C ARG A 74 6.50 14.46 11.64
N PHE A 75 6.70 13.40 12.42
CA PHE A 75 5.78 12.95 13.48
C PHE A 75 6.17 13.47 14.87
N LYS A 76 7.28 14.21 14.94
CA LYS A 76 7.68 14.87 16.18
C LYS A 76 6.58 15.85 16.59
N ARG A 77 6.16 15.81 17.85
CA ARG A 77 5.23 16.80 18.41
C ARG A 77 5.78 18.22 18.18
N PRO A 78 4.93 19.25 18.05
CA PRO A 78 5.38 20.64 17.98
C PRO A 78 6.37 20.96 19.09
N TYR A 79 7.34 21.84 18.80
CA TYR A 79 8.37 22.23 19.77
C TYR A 79 7.70 22.84 21.01
N GLY A 80 7.93 22.23 22.19
CA GLY A 80 7.23 22.61 23.42
C GLY A 80 7.48 21.65 24.59
N PHE A 81 6.85 21.96 25.72
CA PHE A 81 7.10 21.39 27.05
C PHE A 81 7.01 19.84 27.12
N ASP A 82 6.23 19.20 26.24
CA ASP A 82 5.96 17.75 26.28
C ASP A 82 6.59 16.95 25.13
N GLN A 83 7.58 17.52 24.41
CA GLN A 83 8.15 16.88 23.23
C GLN A 83 9.14 15.75 23.56
N ASP A 84 9.88 15.88 24.66
CA ASP A 84 10.95 14.93 25.06
C ASP A 84 10.54 14.03 26.25
N LEU A 85 9.27 14.05 26.65
CA LEU A 85 8.75 13.14 27.66
C LEU A 85 8.57 11.74 27.05
N PRO A 86 9.19 10.69 27.61
CA PRO A 86 8.91 9.32 27.21
C PRO A 86 7.47 8.96 27.58
N CYS A 87 6.71 8.42 26.63
CA CYS A 87 5.41 7.81 26.88
C CYS A 87 5.56 6.40 27.45
#